data_AF-A0A5B6VCG8-F1
#
_entry.id   AF-A0A5B6VCG8-F1
#
_cell.length_a   1.000
_cell.length_b   1.000
_cell.length_c   1.000
_cell.angle_alpha   90.00
_cell.angle_beta   90.00
_cell.angle_gamma   90.00
#
_symmetry.space_group_name_H-M   'P 1'
#
loop_
_entity.id
_entity.type
_entity.pdbx_description
1 polymer ?
#
loop_
_entity_poly.entity_id
_entity_poly.type
_entity_poly.pdbx_seq_one_letter_code
_entity_poly.pdbx_strand_id
1 'polypeptide(L)'
;MCDEAEHAELLRNVLQILRDKKLFAKLSKSEFWLQEVGFLGHSVLGDGIRVDSSKISIIVDWKPPRNVSEVRSFLGLAGYYR
;
A
#
# COMPACT_ATOMS: atom_id res chain seq x y z
N MET A 1 6.87 -18.15 5.66
CA MET A 1 6.91 -18.44 4.22
C MET A 1 5.50 -18.84 3.83
N CYS A 2 4.74 -17.97 3.16
CA CYS A 2 3.42 -18.35 2.65
C CYS A 2 3.59 -19.41 1.57
N ASP A 3 2.78 -20.46 1.64
CA ASP A 3 2.76 -21.52 0.63
C ASP A 3 2.15 -20.97 -0.67
N GLU A 4 2.84 -21.11 -1.79
CA GLU A 4 2.38 -20.61 -3.10
C GLU A 4 1.03 -21.25 -3.48
N ALA A 5 0.81 -22.51 -3.08
CA ALA A 5 -0.43 -23.22 -3.31
C ALA A 5 -1.60 -22.58 -2.52
N GLU A 6 -1.39 -22.19 -1.27
CA GLU A 6 -2.38 -21.50 -0.45
C GLU A 6 -2.75 -20.15 -1.09
N HIS A 7 -1.76 -19.38 -1.55
CA HIS A 7 -2.04 -18.10 -2.21
C HIS A 7 -2.80 -18.29 -3.53
N ALA A 8 -2.52 -19.35 -4.29
CA ALA A 8 -3.22 -19.61 -5.54
C ALA A 8 -4.71 -19.91 -5.30
N GLU A 9 -5.02 -20.67 -4.24
CA GLU A 9 -6.39 -20.95 -3.84
C GLU A 9 -7.11 -19.70 -3.29
N LEU A 10 -6.44 -18.87 -2.50
CA LEU A 10 -6.99 -17.57 -2.07
C LEU A 10 -7.32 -16.67 -3.27
N LEU A 11 -6.40 -16.56 -4.23
CA LEU A 11 -6.60 -15.76 -5.43
C LEU A 11 -7.79 -16.29 -6.25
N ARG A 12 -7.90 -17.62 -6.40
CA ARG A 12 -9.03 -18.26 -7.08
C ARG A 12 -10.37 -17.90 -6.43
N ASN A 13 -10.44 -17.98 -5.10
CA ASN A 13 -11.64 -17.63 -4.35
C ASN A 13 -12.03 -16.15 -4.51
N VAL A 14 -11.06 -15.24 -4.42
CA VAL A 14 -11.30 -13.80 -4.61
C VAL A 14 -11.79 -13.51 -6.03
N LEU A 15 -11.16 -14.07 -7.05
CA LEU A 15 -11.58 -13.89 -8.44
C LEU A 15 -12.97 -14.47 -8.71
N GLN A 16 -13.33 -15.58 -8.06
CA GLN A 16 -14.68 -16.15 -8.16
C GLN A 16 -15.72 -15.23 -7.52
N ILE A 17 -15.45 -14.68 -6.33
CA ILE A 17 -16.35 -13.72 -5.66
C ILE A 17 -16.54 -12.46 -6.54
N LEU A 18 -15.45 -11.94 -7.11
CA LEU A 18 -15.53 -10.79 -8.02
C LEU A 18 -16.43 -11.09 -9.22
N ARG A 19 -16.28 -12.27 -9.83
CA ARG A 19 -17.12 -12.71 -10.95
C ARG A 19 -18.59 -12.83 -10.56
N ASP A 20 -18.89 -13.46 -9.44
CA ASP A 20 -20.27 -13.66 -8.95
C ASP A 20 -20.96 -12.32 -8.64
N LYS A 21 -20.19 -11.34 -8.16
CA LYS A 21 -20.65 -9.98 -7.89
C LYS A 21 -20.60 -9.05 -9.11
N LYS A 22 -20.19 -9.54 -10.28
CA LYS A 22 -20.00 -8.74 -11.51
C LYS A 22 -19.06 -7.55 -11.32
N LEU A 23 -18.04 -7.72 -10.48
CA LEU A 23 -16.94 -6.79 -10.28
C LEU A 23 -15.75 -7.25 -11.11
N PHE A 24 -15.07 -6.32 -11.77
CA PHE A 24 -13.96 -6.62 -12.66
C PHE A 24 -12.70 -5.89 -12.20
N ALA A 25 -11.66 -6.65 -11.90
CA ALA A 25 -10.33 -6.10 -11.69
C ALA A 25 -9.71 -5.70 -13.04
N LYS A 26 -9.05 -4.54 -13.08
CA LYS A 26 -8.33 -4.12 -14.28
C LYS A 26 -6.96 -4.76 -14.28
N LEU A 27 -6.69 -5.64 -15.24
CA LEU A 27 -5.41 -6.36 -15.34
C LEU A 27 -4.19 -5.42 -15.38
N SER A 28 -4.31 -4.25 -16.02
CA SER A 28 -3.23 -3.25 -16.07
C SER A 28 -2.90 -2.60 -14.71
N LYS A 29 -3.66 -2.90 -13.67
CA LYS A 29 -3.47 -2.41 -12.29
C LYS A 29 -3.39 -3.56 -11.28
N SER A 30 -3.39 -4.81 -11.76
CA SER A 30 -3.32 -6.00 -10.93
C SER A 30 -1.92 -6.57 -11.02
N GLU A 31 -1.31 -6.80 -9.87
CA GLU A 31 0.01 -7.38 -9.73
C GLU A 31 -0.13 -8.71 -8.98
N PHE A 32 0.51 -9.77 -9.48
CA PHE A 32 0.46 -11.11 -8.91
C PHE A 32 1.86 -11.69 -8.82
N TRP A 33 2.10 -12.57 -7.84
CA TRP A 33 3.39 -13.26 -7.67
C TRP A 33 4.61 -12.34 -7.55
N LEU A 34 4.42 -11.18 -6.92
CA LEU A 34 5.52 -10.31 -6.54
C LEU A 34 5.95 -10.56 -5.10
N GLN A 35 7.26 -10.47 -4.86
CA GLN A 35 7.83 -10.53 -3.51
C GLN A 35 7.60 -9.22 -2.72
N GLU A 36 7.38 -8.13 -3.44
CA GLU A 36 7.05 -6.80 -2.93
C GLU A 36 5.82 -6.26 -3.68
N VAL A 37 4.80 -5.79 -2.95
CA VAL A 37 3.62 -5.17 -3.55
C VAL A 37 3.34 -3.81 -2.94
N GLY A 38 2.98 -2.84 -3.77
CA GLY A 38 2.53 -1.53 -3.29
C GLY A 38 1.08 -1.61 -2.80
N PHE A 39 0.83 -1.35 -1.51
CA PHE A 39 -0.51 -1.33 -0.94
C PHE A 39 -0.75 -0.06 -0.12
N LEU A 40 -1.79 0.71 -0.49
CA LEU A 40 -2.17 1.97 0.16
C LEU A 40 -0.99 2.95 0.38
N GLY A 41 0.02 2.89 -0.48
CA GLY A 41 1.17 3.76 -0.38
C GLY A 41 2.27 3.28 0.58
N HIS A 42 2.24 2.01 0.96
CA HIS A 42 3.30 1.26 1.61
C HIS A 42 3.78 0.14 0.69
N SER A 43 5.04 -0.25 0.81
CA SER A 43 5.56 -1.48 0.22
C SER A 43 5.37 -2.64 1.20
N VAL A 44 4.64 -3.67 0.80
CA VAL A 44 4.48 -4.89 1.62
C VAL A 44 5.43 -5.95 1.09
N LEU A 45 6.34 -6.40 1.95
CA LEU A 45 7.24 -7.53 1.70
C LEU A 45 6.75 -8.76 2.46
N GLY A 46 7.21 -9.95 2.07
CA GLY A 46 6.92 -11.20 2.80
C GLY A 46 7.30 -11.17 4.29
N ASP A 47 8.24 -10.29 4.68
CA ASP A 47 8.72 -10.11 6.05
C ASP A 47 8.09 -8.89 6.78
N GLY A 48 7.19 -8.13 6.15
CA GLY A 48 6.47 -7.02 6.80
C GLY A 48 6.18 -5.81 5.90
N ILE A 49 5.54 -4.80 6.48
CA ILE A 49 5.19 -3.53 5.82
C ILE A 49 6.37 -2.56 5.94
N ARG A 50 6.93 -2.13 4.81
CA ARG A 50 7.89 -1.04 4.70
C ARG A 50 7.18 0.20 4.18
N VAL A 51 7.29 1.31 4.92
CA VAL A 51 6.86 2.61 4.39
C VAL A 51 7.81 2.98 3.25
N ASP A 52 7.25 3.37 2.11
CA ASP A 52 8.00 3.81 0.93
C ASP A 52 8.97 4.95 1.34
N SER A 53 10.26 4.74 1.08
CA SER A 53 11.33 5.68 1.45
C SER A 53 11.16 7.05 0.78
N SER A 54 10.51 7.12 -0.38
CA SER A 54 10.19 8.37 -1.08
C SER A 54 9.14 9.23 -0.35
N LYS A 55 8.36 8.64 0.55
CA LYS A 55 7.38 9.36 1.37
C LYS A 55 7.94 9.79 2.71
N ILE A 56 8.88 9.03 3.25
CA ILE A 56 9.65 9.42 4.43
C ILE A 56 10.54 10.62 4.09
N SER A 57 11.17 10.65 2.92
CA SER A 57 12.03 11.78 2.52
C SER A 57 11.28 13.10 2.49
N ILE A 58 10.00 13.11 2.10
CA ILE A 58 9.16 14.33 2.13
C ILE A 58 8.99 14.87 3.56
N ILE A 59 8.90 13.98 4.56
CA ILE A 59 8.81 14.36 5.98
C ILE A 59 10.15 14.85 6.48
N VAL A 60 11.23 14.15 6.12
CA VAL A 60 12.61 14.47 6.54
C VAL A 60 13.08 15.80 5.95
N ASP A 61 12.75 16.07 4.69
CA ASP A 61 13.14 17.28 3.95
C ASP A 61 12.14 18.44 4.14
N TRP A 62 11.12 18.26 4.99
CA TRP A 62 10.08 19.27 5.17
C TRP A 62 10.65 20.55 5.80
N LYS A 63 10.47 21.68 5.11
CA LYS A 63 10.92 22.99 5.63
C LYS A 63 10.10 23.40 6.86
N PRO A 64 10.69 24.09 7.84
CA PRO A 64 9.94 24.57 9.00
C PRO A 64 8.68 25.35 8.59
N PRO A 65 7.49 24.92 9.05
CA PRO A 65 6.23 25.54 8.67
C PRO A 65 6.16 26.98 9.19
N ARG A 66 5.63 27.89 8.38
CA ARG A 66 5.58 29.33 8.67
C ARG A 66 4.20 29.82 9.09
N ASN A 67 3.17 28.98 8.96
CA ASN A 67 1.80 29.32 9.33
C ASN A 67 1.03 28.12 9.89
N VAL A 68 -0.13 28.41 10.48
CA VAL A 68 -0.98 27.41 11.14
C VAL A 68 -1.51 26.34 10.17
N SER A 69 -1.74 26.69 8.90
CA SER A 69 -2.20 25.74 7.88
C SER A 69 -1.13 24.67 7.59
N GLU A 70 0.12 25.10 7.41
CA GLU A 70 1.26 24.21 7.18
C GLU A 70 1.53 23.29 8.38
N VAL A 71 1.39 23.81 9.61
CA VAL A 71 1.52 23.00 10.83
C VAL A 71 0.46 21.88 10.87
N ARG A 72 -0.79 22.19 10.54
CA ARG A 72 -1.88 21.20 10.52
C ARG A 72 -1.66 20.14 9.43
N SER A 73 -1.23 20.55 8.23
CA SER A 73 -0.92 19.64 7.13
C SER A 73 0.23 18.69 7.50
N PHE A 74 1.29 19.20 8.14
CA PHE A 74 2.40 18.38 8.62
C PHE A 74 1.95 17.34 9.64
N LEU A 75 1.19 17.75 10.65
CA LEU A 75 0.69 16.84 11.69
C LEU A 75 -0.22 15.74 11.13
N GLY A 76 -1.06 16.06 10.14
CA GLY A 76 -1.90 15.07 9.46
C GLY A 76 -1.07 14.02 8.72
N LEU A 77 -0.02 14.44 8.02
CA LEU A 77 0.86 13.55 7.28
C LEU A 77 1.75 12.72 8.21
N ALA A 78 2.36 13.32 9.23
CA ALA A 78 3.15 12.63 10.23
C ALA A 78 2.31 11.62 11.05
N GLY A 79 1.04 11.92 11.30
CA GLY A 79 0.12 11.02 12.00
C GLY A 79 -0.30 9.79 11.20
N TYR A 80 -0.37 9.89 9.86
CA TYR A 80 -0.73 8.77 8.98
C TYR A 80 0.37 7.71 8.88
N TYR A 81 1.64 8.12 8.98
CA TYR A 81 2.82 7.25 8.86
C TYR A 81 3.43 6.86 10.22
N ARG A 82 2.70 7.02 11.32
CA ARG A 82 3.13 6.65 12.68
C ARG A 82 3.21 5.14 12.89
#